data_AF-A0A194X1Z3-F1
#
_entry.id   AF-A0A194X1Z3-F1
#
_cell.length_a   1.000
_cell.length_b   1.000
_cell.length_c   1.000
_cell.angle_alpha   90.00
_cell.angle_beta   90.00
_cell.angle_gamma   90.00
#
_symmetry.space_group_name_H-M   'P 1'
#
loop_
_entity.id
_entity.type
_entity.pdbx_description
1 polymer ?
#
loop_
_entity_poly.entity_id
_entity_poly.type
_entity_poly.pdbx_seq_one_letter_code
_entity_poly.pdbx_strand_id
1 'polypeptide(L)'
;MPGTLSKVLQLPTNVPFPRSLDENEDASELQDGGFVSLAVCSEFTEYSAPVQPFEGCQRLSLVSDPLGQPVVFAIGSEQRLHCLVHINGGAHGWKLFDITPEKVDKIKTFDLIEENEEDSDIKVIHIAVAAVSTNGTANIHHASFPLPAATLKSNKVSGFEPQSIKWTAIINNAGLKKISYLLVGPRPSTSASSAPFLITAGSEQQENIAATHYTIDPSSEIEHPWQTFAFSRDADKILEIRPAKLENEFGIYVLFEQQGATECVIDLFGKDGKYTNTRLVLAEKCGKITSMYSNANATRVTDLFLASDKGLGFVNTQKSASSVQTFAENVSFKQVVASEAIDQDSGDTQSKFTIFAVRDQNELHYIQGIRTFKGNKMVFENSGLPIRTSIQQISCQFNAQTNASEVLYLDEQGAALK
;
A
#
# COMPACT_ATOMS: atom_id res chain seq x y z
N MET A 1 -10.60 28.11 0.09
CA MET A 1 -11.14 28.64 1.37
C MET A 1 -10.82 27.62 2.45
N PRO A 2 -10.24 27.99 3.60
CA PRO A 2 -10.03 27.03 4.68
C PRO A 2 -11.40 26.70 5.29
N GLY A 3 -11.84 25.46 5.14
CA GLY A 3 -13.08 24.96 5.73
C GLY A 3 -12.96 25.00 7.25
N THR A 4 -13.95 25.62 7.90
CA THR A 4 -14.04 25.62 9.36
C THR A 4 -14.29 24.19 9.81
N LEU A 5 -13.39 23.64 10.64
CA LEU A 5 -13.58 22.32 11.26
C LEU A 5 -14.91 22.32 12.02
N SER A 6 -15.69 21.26 11.83
CA SER A 6 -16.95 21.03 12.54
C SER A 6 -16.71 21.03 14.04
N LYS A 7 -17.61 21.65 14.82
CA LYS A 7 -17.59 21.53 16.28
C LYS A 7 -17.71 20.05 16.68
N VAL A 8 -16.88 19.62 17.63
CA VAL A 8 -16.95 18.31 18.28
C VAL A 8 -18.38 18.06 18.75
N LEU A 9 -19.00 17.01 18.23
CA LEU A 9 -20.33 16.59 18.64
C LEU A 9 -20.18 15.61 19.81
N GLN A 10 -20.56 16.05 21.02
CA GLN A 10 -20.62 15.17 22.19
C GLN A 10 -21.98 14.49 22.23
N LEU A 11 -22.01 13.17 22.07
CA LEU A 11 -23.22 12.36 22.22
C LEU A 11 -23.20 11.68 23.60
N PRO A 12 -24.08 12.04 24.54
CA PRO A 12 -24.19 11.33 25.80
C PRO A 12 -24.71 9.91 25.54
N THR A 13 -24.06 8.90 26.12
CA THR A 13 -24.56 7.52 26.07
C THR A 13 -25.20 7.15 27.41
N ASN A 14 -26.23 6.31 27.35
CA ASN A 14 -26.86 5.73 28.54
C ASN A 14 -26.24 4.37 28.92
N VAL A 15 -25.03 4.05 28.44
CA VAL A 15 -24.37 2.77 28.70
C VAL A 15 -23.68 2.85 30.07
N PRO A 16 -24.05 2.01 31.04
CA PRO A 16 -23.42 2.03 32.36
C PRO A 16 -21.98 1.48 32.29
N PHE A 17 -21.12 2.02 33.15
CA PHE A 17 -19.73 1.59 33.30
C PHE A 17 -19.67 0.09 33.72
N PRO A 18 -18.78 -0.75 33.15
CA PRO A 18 -18.59 -2.11 33.64
C PRO A 18 -18.02 -2.05 35.06
N ARG A 19 -18.72 -2.62 36.05
CA ARG A 19 -18.20 -2.74 37.42
C ARG A 19 -17.24 -3.93 37.50
N SER A 20 -16.05 -3.73 38.07
CA SER A 20 -15.30 -4.86 38.64
C SER A 20 -16.10 -5.38 39.83
N LEU A 21 -16.31 -6.70 39.88
CA LEU A 21 -16.83 -7.37 41.06
C LEU A 21 -15.62 -7.64 41.97
N ASP A 22 -15.36 -6.74 42.91
CA ASP A 22 -14.62 -7.10 44.11
C ASP A 22 -15.62 -7.54 45.17
N GLU A 23 -15.52 -8.79 45.62
CA GLU A 23 -16.55 -9.49 46.39
C GLU A 23 -16.69 -9.06 47.86
N ASN A 24 -16.07 -7.96 48.34
CA ASN A 24 -15.98 -7.69 49.78
C ASN A 24 -16.00 -6.22 50.25
N GLU A 25 -16.63 -5.28 49.56
CA GLU A 25 -16.81 -3.92 50.12
C GLU A 25 -18.28 -3.51 50.32
N ASP A 26 -18.55 -3.03 51.54
CA ASP A 26 -19.83 -2.52 52.05
C ASP A 26 -20.40 -1.39 51.17
N ALA A 27 -21.67 -1.53 50.83
CA ALA A 27 -22.38 -0.73 49.84
C ALA A 27 -22.84 0.66 50.33
N SER A 28 -21.97 1.46 50.96
CA SER A 28 -22.33 2.81 51.41
C SER A 28 -21.22 3.84 51.21
N GLU A 29 -20.87 4.10 49.96
CA GLU A 29 -20.63 5.43 49.34
C GLU A 29 -20.19 5.19 47.89
N LEU A 30 -21.15 4.81 47.04
CA LEU A 30 -20.95 4.78 45.60
C LEU A 30 -20.85 6.23 45.12
N GLN A 31 -19.63 6.69 44.81
CA GLN A 31 -19.45 7.93 44.06
C GLN A 31 -20.19 7.82 42.73
N ASP A 32 -21.08 8.79 42.49
CA ASP A 32 -21.89 8.88 41.28
C ASP A 32 -21.02 8.90 40.02
N GLY A 33 -21.32 7.91 39.16
CA GLY A 33 -21.00 7.78 37.74
C GLY A 33 -19.99 8.75 37.13
N GLY A 34 -18.75 8.29 36.96
CA GLY A 34 -17.86 8.85 35.97
C GLY A 34 -18.44 8.67 34.56
N PHE A 35 -18.58 9.75 33.80
CA PHE A 35 -18.98 9.69 32.40
C PHE A 35 -17.76 9.33 31.53
N VAL A 36 -17.89 8.30 30.69
CA VAL A 36 -16.94 8.08 29.59
C VAL A 36 -17.29 9.07 28.49
N SER A 37 -16.46 10.09 28.32
CA SER A 37 -16.54 10.99 27.17
C SER A 37 -15.74 10.37 26.02
N LEU A 38 -16.45 9.82 25.03
CA LEU A 38 -15.85 9.43 23.75
C LEU A 38 -15.72 10.67 22.87
N ALA A 39 -14.50 11.21 22.78
CA ALA A 39 -14.17 12.22 21.78
C ALA A 39 -13.85 11.50 20.46
N VAL A 40 -14.85 11.35 19.60
CA VAL A 40 -14.62 10.85 18.23
C VAL A 40 -14.16 12.03 17.37
N CYS A 41 -12.84 12.22 17.28
CA CYS A 41 -12.25 13.02 16.21
C CYS A 41 -12.15 12.14 14.96
N SER A 42 -13.23 12.04 14.21
CA SER A 42 -13.15 11.61 12.81
C SER A 42 -13.06 12.87 11.96
N GLU A 43 -11.85 13.41 11.79
CA GLU A 43 -11.56 14.41 10.76
C GLU A 43 -11.61 13.83 9.34
N PHE A 44 -11.97 12.54 9.21
CA PHE A 44 -12.19 11.89 7.92
C PHE A 44 -13.36 12.57 7.20
N THR A 45 -13.02 13.37 6.20
CA THR A 45 -13.99 13.78 5.18
C THR A 45 -14.20 12.57 4.27
N GLU A 46 -15.39 12.00 4.31
CA GLU A 46 -15.74 10.84 3.50
C GLU A 46 -16.25 11.30 2.13
N TYR A 47 -15.58 10.84 1.07
CA TYR A 47 -16.05 11.01 -0.30
C TYR A 47 -16.44 9.66 -0.86
N SER A 48 -17.70 9.50 -1.21
CA SER A 48 -18.22 8.29 -1.86
C SER A 48 -18.53 8.60 -3.32
N ALA A 49 -18.04 7.75 -4.24
CA ALA A 49 -18.43 7.79 -5.64
C ALA A 49 -19.04 6.43 -6.03
N PRO A 50 -20.24 6.39 -6.62
CA PRO A 50 -20.76 5.15 -7.18
C PRO A 50 -19.90 4.78 -8.40
N VAL A 51 -19.17 3.68 -8.28
CA VAL A 51 -18.31 3.13 -9.34
C VAL A 51 -18.75 1.70 -9.64
N GLN A 52 -18.30 1.16 -10.77
CA GLN A 52 -18.42 -0.28 -10.98
C GLN A 52 -17.70 -1.03 -9.84
N PRO A 53 -18.22 -2.20 -9.42
CA PRO A 53 -17.62 -2.93 -8.32
C PRO A 53 -16.17 -3.31 -8.66
N PHE A 54 -15.24 -2.86 -7.82
CA PHE A 54 -13.86 -3.32 -7.84
C PHE A 54 -13.78 -4.72 -7.22
N GLU A 55 -12.86 -5.57 -7.70
CA GLU A 55 -12.59 -6.84 -7.01
C GLU A 55 -11.86 -6.54 -5.69
N GLY A 56 -12.47 -6.81 -4.53
CA GLY A 56 -11.84 -6.62 -3.22
C GLY A 56 -10.65 -7.51 -2.90
N CYS A 57 -10.19 -8.31 -3.87
CA CYS A 57 -8.99 -9.14 -3.79
C CYS A 57 -7.83 -8.58 -4.63
N GLN A 58 -8.01 -7.45 -5.32
CA GLN A 58 -7.04 -6.87 -6.25
C GLN A 58 -6.44 -5.59 -5.71
N ARG A 59 -5.17 -5.34 -5.97
CA ARG A 59 -4.43 -4.17 -5.46
C ARG A 59 -5.17 -2.84 -5.72
N LEU A 60 -5.14 -1.94 -4.74
CA LEU A 60 -5.56 -0.53 -4.87
C LEU A 60 -4.35 0.37 -4.74
N SER A 61 -4.24 1.35 -5.63
CA SER A 61 -3.22 2.40 -5.54
C SER A 61 -3.86 3.77 -5.50
N LEU A 62 -3.44 4.58 -4.53
CA LEU A 62 -3.80 5.98 -4.37
C LEU A 62 -2.58 6.82 -4.73
N VAL A 63 -2.77 7.82 -5.60
CA VAL A 63 -1.82 8.91 -5.88
C VAL A 63 -2.54 10.25 -5.77
N SER A 64 -1.81 11.35 -5.83
CA SER A 64 -2.41 12.69 -5.84
C SER A 64 -2.07 13.43 -7.14
N ASP A 65 -3.04 14.12 -7.72
CA ASP A 65 -2.80 15.03 -8.85
C ASP A 65 -1.95 16.26 -8.41
N PRO A 66 -1.55 17.15 -9.34
CA PRO A 66 -0.77 18.34 -9.01
C PRO A 66 -1.45 19.31 -8.03
N LEU A 67 -2.79 19.28 -7.92
CA LEU A 67 -3.58 20.06 -6.98
C LEU A 67 -3.86 19.30 -5.67
N GLY A 68 -3.19 18.18 -5.45
CA GLY A 68 -3.33 17.36 -4.25
C GLY A 68 -4.65 16.61 -4.18
N GLN A 69 -5.39 16.51 -5.29
CA GLN A 69 -6.63 15.75 -5.33
C GLN A 69 -6.34 14.26 -5.51
N PRO A 70 -7.06 13.38 -4.82
CA PRO A 70 -6.86 11.94 -4.92
C PRO A 70 -7.18 11.40 -6.32
N VAL A 71 -6.34 10.50 -6.80
CA VAL A 71 -6.53 9.71 -8.01
C VAL A 71 -6.33 8.24 -7.65
N VAL A 72 -7.31 7.41 -7.98
CA VAL A 72 -7.36 6.00 -7.57
C VAL A 72 -7.22 5.10 -8.78
N PHE A 73 -6.35 4.10 -8.66
CA PHE A 73 -6.19 3.03 -9.64
C PHE A 73 -6.61 1.70 -9.01
N ALA A 74 -7.41 0.93 -9.75
CA ALA A 74 -7.91 -0.36 -9.30
C ALA A 74 -8.29 -1.26 -10.47
N ILE A 75 -8.31 -2.58 -10.23
CA ILE A 75 -8.85 -3.57 -11.18
C ILE A 75 -10.34 -3.79 -10.87
N GLY A 76 -11.19 -3.62 -11.87
CA GLY A 76 -12.64 -3.88 -11.79
C GLY A 76 -12.97 -5.38 -11.72
N SER A 77 -14.20 -5.71 -11.33
CA SER A 77 -14.76 -7.09 -11.35
C SER A 77 -14.68 -7.81 -12.70
N GLU A 78 -14.58 -7.05 -13.77
CA GLU A 78 -14.41 -7.47 -15.15
C GLU A 78 -12.93 -7.60 -15.55
N GLN A 79 -12.01 -7.46 -14.59
CA GLN A 79 -10.57 -7.62 -14.75
C GLN A 79 -9.94 -6.60 -15.70
N ARG A 80 -10.51 -5.39 -15.72
CA ARG A 80 -10.00 -4.23 -16.45
C ARG A 80 -9.40 -3.22 -15.48
N LEU A 81 -8.39 -2.48 -15.93
CA LEU A 81 -7.72 -1.46 -15.13
C LEU A 81 -8.46 -0.13 -15.27
N HIS A 82 -8.85 0.45 -14.15
CA HIS A 82 -9.51 1.76 -14.09
C HIS A 82 -8.69 2.80 -13.36
N CYS A 83 -8.94 4.05 -13.75
CA CYS A 83 -8.48 5.26 -13.08
C CYS A 83 -9.71 6.11 -12.71
N LEU A 84 -9.90 6.35 -11.42
CA LEU A 84 -10.92 7.22 -10.87
C LEU A 84 -10.26 8.54 -10.49
N VAL A 85 -10.68 9.62 -11.16
CA VAL A 85 -10.12 10.96 -10.95
C VAL A 85 -11.15 11.89 -10.32
N HIS A 86 -10.69 12.79 -9.45
CA HIS A 86 -11.49 13.89 -8.96
C HIS A 86 -11.55 15.02 -10.02
N ILE A 87 -12.75 15.49 -10.35
CA ILE A 87 -13.02 16.58 -11.29
C ILE A 87 -13.36 17.84 -10.50
N ASN A 88 -12.42 18.79 -10.51
CA ASN A 88 -12.63 20.09 -9.91
C ASN A 88 -13.78 20.84 -10.61
N GLY A 89 -14.76 21.29 -9.81
CA GLY A 89 -15.95 22.00 -10.28
C GLY A 89 -17.11 21.11 -10.77
N GLY A 90 -17.01 19.79 -10.66
CA GLY A 90 -18.11 18.87 -10.95
C GLY A 90 -19.11 18.73 -9.79
N ALA A 91 -20.39 18.51 -10.10
CA ALA A 91 -21.45 18.36 -9.10
C ALA A 91 -21.28 17.13 -8.19
N HIS A 92 -20.66 16.06 -8.70
CA HIS A 92 -20.34 14.83 -7.96
C HIS A 92 -18.83 14.62 -7.76
N GLY A 93 -18.00 15.52 -8.29
CA GLY A 93 -16.55 15.52 -8.10
C GLY A 93 -15.77 14.34 -8.66
N TRP A 94 -16.36 13.25 -9.18
CA TRP A 94 -15.61 12.04 -9.55
C TRP A 94 -15.96 11.49 -10.94
N LYS A 95 -14.97 10.90 -11.62
CA LYS A 95 -15.19 10.16 -12.88
C LYS A 95 -14.23 9.00 -13.05
N LEU A 96 -14.80 7.85 -13.41
CA LEU A 96 -14.10 6.62 -13.71
C LEU A 96 -13.72 6.56 -15.19
N PHE A 97 -12.51 6.10 -15.48
CA PHE A 97 -11.99 5.87 -16.81
C PHE A 97 -11.34 4.49 -16.91
N ASP A 98 -11.70 3.73 -17.94
CA ASP A 98 -10.98 2.52 -18.32
C ASP A 98 -9.67 2.93 -19.02
N ILE A 99 -8.56 2.48 -18.46
CA ILE A 99 -7.21 2.75 -18.97
C ILE A 99 -6.49 1.45 -19.36
N THR A 100 -7.21 0.34 -19.48
CA THR A 100 -6.65 -0.97 -19.84
C THR A 100 -5.90 -0.90 -21.18
N PRO A 101 -4.72 -1.54 -21.32
CA PRO A 101 -4.03 -1.61 -22.60
C PRO A 101 -4.93 -2.11 -23.73
N GLU A 102 -4.72 -1.58 -24.95
CA GLU A 102 -5.45 -2.04 -26.12
C GLU A 102 -5.24 -3.54 -26.35
N LYS A 103 -6.32 -4.24 -26.74
CA LYS A 103 -6.31 -5.68 -27.03
C LYS A 103 -5.95 -6.57 -25.82
N VAL A 104 -6.08 -6.02 -24.61
CA VAL A 104 -6.00 -6.78 -23.36
C VAL A 104 -7.39 -6.86 -22.74
N ASP A 105 -7.83 -8.10 -22.51
CA ASP A 105 -9.15 -8.38 -21.91
C ASP A 105 -9.07 -8.54 -20.40
N LYS A 106 -7.94 -9.04 -19.87
CA LYS A 106 -7.81 -9.45 -18.47
C LYS A 106 -6.48 -8.99 -17.87
N ILE A 107 -6.55 -8.18 -16.82
CA ILE A 107 -5.44 -7.75 -15.98
C ILE A 107 -5.42 -8.60 -14.71
N LYS A 108 -4.25 -9.14 -14.38
CA LYS A 108 -4.02 -9.94 -13.16
C LYS A 108 -3.58 -9.11 -11.98
N THR A 109 -2.68 -8.16 -12.22
CA THR A 109 -2.12 -7.27 -11.21
C THR A 109 -1.55 -6.05 -11.92
N PHE A 110 -1.37 -4.97 -11.18
CA PHE A 110 -0.68 -3.77 -11.63
C PHE A 110 0.13 -3.19 -10.48
N ASP A 111 1.03 -2.29 -10.83
CA ASP A 111 1.58 -1.33 -9.88
C ASP A 111 1.98 -0.05 -10.59
N LEU A 112 2.17 1.01 -9.82
CA LEU A 112 2.58 2.32 -10.31
C LEU A 112 3.49 3.03 -9.33
N ILE A 113 4.21 4.02 -9.85
CA ILE A 113 4.95 5.01 -9.06
C ILE A 113 4.68 6.40 -9.63
N GLU A 114 4.62 7.36 -8.72
CA GLU A 114 4.59 8.80 -9.02
C GLU A 114 6.02 9.32 -9.03
N GLU A 115 6.43 9.94 -10.14
CA GLU A 115 7.67 10.71 -10.25
C GLU A 115 7.30 12.19 -10.37
N ASN A 116 7.95 13.02 -9.54
CA ASN A 116 7.93 14.47 -9.72
C ASN A 116 9.13 14.84 -10.57
N GLU A 117 8.91 15.38 -11.76
CA GLU A 117 10.01 15.95 -12.55
C GLU A 117 10.62 17.13 -11.77
N GLU A 118 11.93 17.10 -11.55
CA GLU A 118 12.65 18.22 -10.97
C GLU A 118 12.38 19.48 -11.83
N ASP A 119 11.92 20.55 -11.20
CA ASP A 119 11.55 21.85 -11.82
C ASP A 119 10.24 21.91 -12.62
N SER A 120 9.37 20.90 -12.56
CA SER A 120 8.03 21.00 -13.16
C SER A 120 6.91 20.68 -12.16
N ASP A 121 5.79 21.42 -12.26
CA ASP A 121 4.54 21.08 -11.54
C ASP A 121 3.83 19.86 -12.18
N ILE A 122 4.52 19.13 -13.07
CA ILE A 122 3.98 17.98 -13.79
C ILE A 122 4.37 16.72 -13.02
N LYS A 123 3.35 16.06 -12.50
CA LYS A 123 3.48 14.71 -11.96
C LYS A 123 3.43 13.71 -13.10
N VAL A 124 4.38 12.78 -13.16
CA VAL A 124 4.39 11.68 -14.13
C VAL A 124 4.05 10.39 -13.41
N ILE A 125 3.14 9.61 -13.99
CA ILE A 125 2.82 8.27 -13.51
C ILE A 125 3.51 7.26 -14.42
N HIS A 126 4.28 6.37 -13.80
CA HIS A 126 4.78 5.16 -14.44
C HIS A 126 3.95 3.99 -13.94
N ILE A 127 3.31 3.27 -14.85
CA ILE A 127 2.42 2.15 -14.52
C ILE A 127 2.83 0.91 -15.30
N ALA A 128 2.73 -0.25 -14.65
CA ALA A 128 2.90 -1.55 -15.27
C ALA A 128 1.74 -2.46 -14.92
N VAL A 129 1.34 -3.29 -15.88
CA VAL A 129 0.26 -4.26 -15.73
C VAL A 129 0.70 -5.64 -16.22
N ALA A 130 0.25 -6.68 -15.54
CA ALA A 130 0.39 -8.05 -15.99
C ALA A 130 -0.94 -8.50 -16.59
N ALA A 131 -0.99 -8.63 -17.91
CA ALA A 131 -2.15 -9.10 -18.67
C ALA A 131 -2.15 -10.63 -18.78
N VAL A 132 -3.27 -11.29 -18.50
CA VAL A 132 -3.39 -12.74 -18.64
C VAL A 132 -3.66 -13.10 -20.10
N SER A 133 -2.77 -13.89 -20.68
CA SER A 133 -2.97 -14.50 -22.00
C SER A 133 -3.78 -15.81 -21.90
N THR A 134 -4.21 -16.33 -23.04
CA THR A 134 -5.12 -17.49 -23.13
C THR A 134 -4.59 -18.78 -22.50
N ASN A 135 -3.27 -18.95 -22.40
CA ASN A 135 -2.61 -20.09 -21.75
C ASN A 135 -2.35 -19.86 -20.24
N GLY A 136 -2.86 -18.76 -19.67
CA GLY A 136 -2.65 -18.38 -18.27
C GLY A 136 -1.30 -17.71 -17.97
N THR A 137 -0.46 -17.47 -18.98
CA THR A 137 0.82 -16.76 -18.83
C THR A 137 0.59 -15.25 -18.88
N ALA A 138 1.50 -14.46 -18.30
CA ALA A 138 1.35 -13.02 -18.28
C ALA A 138 2.20 -12.32 -19.36
N ASN A 139 1.58 -11.36 -20.06
CA ASN A 139 2.27 -10.34 -20.84
C ASN A 139 2.34 -9.07 -20.01
N ILE A 140 3.51 -8.46 -19.92
CA ILE A 140 3.66 -7.21 -19.16
C ILE A 140 3.57 -6.04 -20.13
N HIS A 141 2.71 -5.08 -19.79
CA HIS A 141 2.59 -3.81 -20.49
C HIS A 141 2.93 -2.68 -19.52
N HIS A 142 3.51 -1.60 -20.03
CA HIS A 142 3.78 -0.41 -19.25
C HIS A 142 3.40 0.86 -20.00
N ALA A 143 3.21 1.95 -19.26
CA ALA A 143 3.01 3.27 -19.80
C ALA A 143 3.61 4.32 -18.86
N SER A 144 4.00 5.45 -19.43
CA SER A 144 4.38 6.67 -18.71
C SER A 144 3.53 7.81 -19.25
N PHE A 145 2.86 8.56 -18.39
CA PHE A 145 2.05 9.69 -18.81
C PHE A 145 2.00 10.77 -17.72
N PRO A 146 1.91 12.05 -18.11
CA PRO A 146 1.67 13.12 -17.15
C PRO A 146 0.27 12.96 -16.55
N LEU A 147 0.13 13.18 -15.24
CA LEU A 147 -1.14 13.21 -14.52
C LEU A 147 -1.59 14.66 -14.33
N PRO A 148 -2.42 15.22 -15.21
CA PRO A 148 -2.94 16.57 -15.06
C PRO A 148 -4.12 16.60 -14.09
N ALA A 149 -4.32 17.76 -13.46
CA ALA A 149 -5.53 18.00 -12.69
C ALA A 149 -6.77 18.04 -13.60
N ALA A 150 -7.74 17.18 -13.34
CA ALA A 150 -8.97 17.13 -14.11
C ALA A 150 -9.90 18.30 -13.71
N THR A 151 -10.41 19.02 -14.71
CA THR A 151 -11.32 20.16 -14.52
C THR A 151 -12.54 20.05 -15.41
N LEU A 152 -13.68 20.56 -14.94
CA LEU A 152 -14.89 20.66 -15.75
C LEU A 152 -14.90 21.99 -16.52
N LYS A 153 -14.79 21.93 -17.85
CA LYS A 153 -14.93 23.10 -18.75
C LYS A 153 -16.10 22.87 -19.69
N SER A 154 -17.10 23.76 -19.65
CA SER A 154 -18.29 23.68 -20.51
C SER A 154 -18.98 22.29 -20.47
N ASN A 155 -19.14 21.73 -19.27
CA ASN A 155 -19.68 20.38 -19.02
C ASN A 155 -18.88 19.22 -19.64
N LYS A 156 -17.64 19.45 -20.06
CA LYS A 156 -16.71 18.40 -20.50
C LYS A 156 -15.52 18.33 -19.55
N VAL A 157 -15.09 17.11 -19.26
CA VAL A 157 -13.87 16.87 -18.50
C VAL A 157 -12.69 17.22 -19.39
N SER A 158 -11.80 18.05 -18.88
CA SER A 158 -10.57 18.47 -19.53
C SER A 158 -9.39 18.20 -18.59
N GLY A 159 -8.20 18.01 -19.16
CA GLY A 159 -7.00 17.63 -18.41
C GLY A 159 -6.70 16.15 -18.62
N PHE A 160 -7.53 15.24 -18.13
CA PHE A 160 -7.25 13.80 -18.21
C PHE A 160 -7.90 13.13 -19.43
N GLU A 161 -7.07 12.60 -20.34
CA GLU A 161 -7.50 11.92 -21.57
C GLU A 161 -6.96 10.48 -21.62
N PRO A 162 -7.74 9.47 -21.18
CA PRO A 162 -7.30 8.07 -21.13
C PRO A 162 -6.73 7.53 -22.45
N GLN A 163 -7.28 7.97 -23.59
CA GLN A 163 -6.84 7.54 -24.91
C GLN A 163 -5.46 8.05 -25.31
N SER A 164 -4.91 9.02 -24.58
CA SER A 164 -3.54 9.50 -24.77
C SER A 164 -2.49 8.57 -24.14
N ILE A 165 -2.90 7.64 -23.28
CA ILE A 165 -2.01 6.70 -22.61
C ILE A 165 -1.49 5.69 -23.63
N LYS A 166 -0.20 5.80 -23.95
CA LYS A 166 0.48 4.90 -24.89
C LYS A 166 1.05 3.71 -24.14
N TRP A 167 0.39 2.57 -24.29
CA TRP A 167 0.85 1.31 -23.72
C TRP A 167 1.89 0.64 -24.60
N THR A 168 2.97 0.18 -23.98
CA THR A 168 4.04 -0.59 -24.62
C THR A 168 4.09 -1.98 -24.00
N ALA A 169 4.08 -3.02 -24.84
CA ALA A 169 4.29 -4.40 -24.39
C ALA A 169 5.79 -4.69 -24.25
N ILE A 170 6.18 -5.37 -23.16
CA ILE A 170 7.57 -5.77 -22.93
C ILE A 170 7.79 -7.15 -23.53
N ILE A 171 8.86 -7.29 -24.33
CA ILE A 171 9.27 -8.57 -24.90
C ILE A 171 9.65 -9.51 -23.76
N ASN A 172 9.04 -10.70 -23.71
CA ASN A 172 9.35 -11.70 -22.70
C ASN A 172 10.45 -12.65 -23.18
N ASN A 173 11.68 -12.43 -22.71
CA ASN A 173 12.83 -13.32 -22.95
C ASN A 173 13.05 -14.35 -21.82
N ALA A 174 12.23 -14.36 -20.77
CA ALA A 174 12.34 -15.30 -19.63
C ALA A 174 11.49 -16.57 -19.82
N GLY A 175 10.82 -16.71 -20.96
CA GLY A 175 9.89 -17.79 -21.26
C GLY A 175 8.50 -17.58 -20.65
N LEU A 176 7.62 -18.56 -20.78
CA LEU A 176 6.26 -18.50 -20.26
C LEU A 176 6.28 -18.44 -18.72
N LYS A 177 5.63 -17.40 -18.14
CA LYS A 177 5.53 -17.19 -16.69
C LYS A 177 4.12 -16.83 -16.26
N LYS A 178 3.70 -17.35 -15.11
CA LYS A 178 2.51 -16.89 -14.39
C LYS A 178 2.93 -15.81 -13.40
N ILE A 179 2.56 -14.56 -13.67
CA ILE A 179 2.91 -13.43 -12.80
C ILE A 179 1.82 -13.24 -11.76
N SER A 180 2.20 -13.26 -10.48
CA SER A 180 1.32 -13.05 -9.33
C SER A 180 1.34 -11.62 -8.82
N TYR A 181 2.48 -10.93 -8.94
CA TYR A 181 2.68 -9.61 -8.35
C TYR A 181 3.57 -8.72 -9.23
N LEU A 182 3.30 -7.42 -9.24
CA LEU A 182 4.17 -6.40 -9.83
C LEU A 182 4.53 -5.35 -8.79
N LEU A 183 5.78 -4.88 -8.86
CA LEU A 183 6.26 -3.68 -8.19
C LEU A 183 6.84 -2.75 -9.26
N VAL A 184 6.40 -1.50 -9.29
CA VAL A 184 7.08 -0.46 -10.07
C VAL A 184 7.89 0.41 -9.11
N GLY A 185 9.20 0.51 -9.34
CA GLY A 185 10.12 1.24 -8.48
C GLY A 185 11.00 2.22 -9.25
N PRO A 186 11.58 3.22 -8.56
CA PRO A 186 12.52 4.13 -9.19
C PRO A 186 13.78 3.37 -9.59
N ARG A 187 14.39 3.78 -10.69
CA ARG A 187 15.65 3.20 -11.14
C ARG A 187 16.84 3.77 -10.35
N PRO A 188 17.84 2.95 -9.99
CA PRO A 188 19.11 3.47 -9.49
C PRO A 188 19.78 4.38 -10.53
N SER A 189 20.24 5.56 -10.10
CA SER A 189 20.78 6.63 -10.97
C SER A 189 22.03 6.26 -11.78
N THR A 190 22.61 5.09 -11.56
CA THR A 190 23.83 4.58 -12.22
C THR A 190 23.54 3.66 -13.41
N SER A 191 22.27 3.42 -13.75
CA SER A 191 21.89 2.54 -14.85
C SER A 191 22.15 3.17 -16.22
N ALA A 192 22.61 2.36 -17.18
CA ALA A 192 22.85 2.78 -18.57
C ALA A 192 21.56 2.85 -19.42
N SER A 193 20.41 2.60 -18.82
CA SER A 193 19.14 2.39 -19.51
C SER A 193 18.25 3.63 -19.44
N SER A 194 17.53 3.93 -20.52
CA SER A 194 16.82 5.20 -20.72
C SER A 194 15.52 5.39 -19.92
N ALA A 195 14.90 4.30 -19.44
CA ALA A 195 13.66 4.40 -18.68
C ALA A 195 13.92 4.90 -17.25
N PRO A 196 13.04 5.75 -16.67
CA PRO A 196 13.24 6.29 -15.32
C PRO A 196 12.87 5.30 -14.20
N PHE A 197 12.27 4.16 -14.54
CA PHE A 197 11.77 3.17 -13.58
C PHE A 197 12.22 1.74 -13.91
N LEU A 198 12.04 0.85 -12.94
CA LEU A 198 12.20 -0.60 -13.07
C LEU A 198 10.92 -1.30 -12.64
N ILE A 199 10.64 -2.43 -13.26
CA ILE A 199 9.52 -3.29 -12.89
C ILE A 199 10.09 -4.54 -12.24
N THR A 200 9.60 -4.92 -11.06
CA THR A 200 9.87 -6.23 -10.48
C THR A 200 8.62 -7.08 -10.55
N ALA A 201 8.74 -8.29 -11.10
CA ALA A 201 7.61 -9.21 -11.26
C ALA A 201 7.82 -10.48 -10.44
N GLY A 202 6.90 -10.79 -9.55
CA GLY A 202 6.85 -12.05 -8.81
C GLY A 202 6.02 -13.09 -9.56
N SER A 203 6.44 -14.35 -9.54
CA SER A 203 5.76 -15.44 -10.23
C SER A 203 5.09 -16.45 -9.30
N GLU A 204 4.25 -17.30 -9.89
CA GLU A 204 3.78 -18.56 -9.30
C GLU A 204 4.64 -19.72 -9.83
N GLN A 205 4.70 -20.82 -9.09
CA GLN A 205 5.34 -22.05 -9.54
C GLN A 205 4.66 -22.55 -10.82
N GLN A 206 5.47 -23.00 -11.77
CA GLN A 206 5.01 -23.58 -13.02
C GLN A 206 5.73 -24.88 -13.29
N GLU A 207 5.00 -25.99 -13.23
CA GLU A 207 5.55 -27.33 -13.41
C GLU A 207 6.73 -27.55 -12.43
N ASN A 208 7.94 -27.76 -12.96
CA ASN A 208 9.16 -27.99 -12.18
C ASN A 208 9.98 -26.72 -11.93
N ILE A 209 9.43 -25.54 -12.26
CA ILE A 209 10.10 -24.25 -12.06
C ILE A 209 9.48 -23.58 -10.84
N ALA A 210 10.27 -23.46 -9.77
CA ALA A 210 9.89 -22.75 -8.55
C ALA A 210 9.52 -21.28 -8.84
N ALA A 211 8.62 -20.74 -8.02
CA ALA A 211 8.32 -19.31 -8.05
C ALA A 211 9.57 -18.49 -7.74
N THR A 212 9.73 -17.38 -8.45
CA THR A 212 10.83 -16.43 -8.26
C THR A 212 10.35 -15.02 -8.61
N HIS A 213 11.25 -14.05 -8.49
CA HIS A 213 11.01 -12.71 -8.98
C HIS A 213 12.03 -12.32 -10.06
N TYR A 214 11.62 -11.41 -10.92
CA TYR A 214 12.40 -10.90 -12.05
C TYR A 214 12.47 -9.38 -11.95
N THR A 215 13.63 -8.80 -12.28
CA THR A 215 13.68 -7.37 -12.62
C THR A 215 13.57 -7.24 -14.12
N ILE A 216 12.74 -6.29 -14.55
CA ILE A 216 12.39 -6.05 -15.93
C ILE A 216 12.71 -4.60 -16.23
N ASP A 217 13.56 -4.42 -17.23
CA ASP A 217 13.89 -3.13 -17.79
C ASP A 217 12.90 -2.79 -18.92
N PRO A 218 12.03 -1.76 -18.77
CA PRO A 218 11.05 -1.40 -19.79
C PRO A 218 11.65 -0.60 -20.96
N SER A 219 12.96 -0.34 -20.98
CA SER A 219 13.60 0.40 -22.07
C SER A 219 13.57 -0.35 -23.39
N SER A 220 13.17 0.36 -24.46
CA SER A 220 13.01 -0.21 -25.80
C SER A 220 14.32 -0.70 -26.45
N GLU A 221 15.45 -0.19 -26.00
CA GLU A 221 16.79 -0.53 -26.48
C GLU A 221 17.38 -1.81 -25.85
N ILE A 222 16.72 -2.37 -24.83
CA ILE A 222 17.20 -3.56 -24.14
C ILE A 222 16.63 -4.81 -24.83
N GLU A 223 17.49 -5.61 -25.44
CA GLU A 223 17.11 -6.84 -26.16
C GLU A 223 16.60 -7.95 -25.21
N HIS A 224 17.14 -8.01 -23.99
CA HIS A 224 16.80 -8.97 -22.96
C HIS A 224 16.34 -8.28 -21.68
N PRO A 225 15.12 -7.70 -21.69
CA PRO A 225 14.67 -6.85 -20.60
C PRO A 225 14.46 -7.59 -19.27
N TRP A 226 14.20 -8.91 -19.32
CA TRP A 226 14.02 -9.73 -18.12
C TRP A 226 15.35 -10.25 -17.59
N GLN A 227 15.62 -9.96 -16.32
CA GLN A 227 16.75 -10.49 -15.56
C GLN A 227 16.23 -11.32 -14.39
N THR A 228 16.81 -12.51 -14.24
CA THR A 228 16.48 -13.43 -13.14
C THR A 228 17.52 -13.27 -12.03
N PHE A 229 17.07 -13.28 -10.78
CA PHE A 229 17.97 -13.41 -9.63
C PHE A 229 17.97 -14.85 -9.13
N ALA A 230 19.10 -15.30 -8.62
CA ALA A 230 19.19 -16.58 -7.95
C ALA A 230 18.41 -16.50 -6.64
N PHE A 231 17.11 -16.75 -6.71
CA PHE A 231 16.26 -16.82 -5.54
C PHE A 231 16.66 -18.08 -4.76
N SER A 232 17.11 -17.88 -3.53
CA SER A 232 17.77 -18.93 -2.75
C SER A 232 16.82 -19.99 -2.19
N ARG A 233 15.53 -19.92 -2.55
CA ARG A 233 14.44 -20.72 -1.97
C ARG A 233 13.53 -21.30 -3.05
N ASP A 234 13.00 -22.48 -2.78
CA ASP A 234 11.95 -23.09 -3.61
C ASP A 234 10.58 -22.57 -3.15
N ALA A 235 10.12 -21.46 -3.72
CA ALA A 235 8.78 -20.93 -3.43
C ALA A 235 7.71 -21.54 -4.34
N ASP A 236 6.50 -21.67 -3.79
CA ASP A 236 5.30 -22.02 -4.56
C ASP A 236 4.72 -20.78 -5.23
N LYS A 237 4.81 -19.63 -4.56
CA LYS A 237 4.25 -18.36 -5.04
C LYS A 237 4.89 -17.14 -4.37
N ILE A 238 5.20 -16.12 -5.16
CA ILE A 238 5.47 -14.79 -4.63
C ILE A 238 4.13 -14.10 -4.33
N LEU A 239 3.93 -13.69 -3.07
CA LEU A 239 2.70 -13.08 -2.59
C LEU A 239 2.74 -11.56 -2.71
N GLU A 240 3.82 -10.94 -2.25
CA GLU A 240 4.03 -9.49 -2.34
C GLU A 240 5.50 -9.16 -2.56
N ILE A 241 5.74 -8.01 -3.20
CA ILE A 241 7.07 -7.40 -3.34
C ILE A 241 6.96 -5.94 -2.91
N ARG A 242 7.90 -5.46 -2.07
CA ARG A 242 7.95 -4.07 -1.60
C ARG A 242 9.35 -3.50 -1.79
N PRO A 243 9.48 -2.20 -2.09
CA PRO A 243 10.79 -1.57 -2.17
C PRO A 243 11.47 -1.60 -0.80
N ALA A 244 12.79 -1.70 -0.80
CA ALA A 244 13.62 -1.56 0.39
C ALA A 244 14.77 -0.59 0.11
N LYS A 245 15.02 0.31 1.05
CA LYS A 245 16.21 1.16 1.07
C LYS A 245 16.86 1.05 2.44
N LEU A 246 18.11 0.64 2.47
CA LEU A 246 18.97 0.64 3.65
C LEU A 246 19.99 1.77 3.51
N GLU A 247 20.79 2.04 4.54
CA GLU A 247 21.72 3.19 4.56
C GLU A 247 22.64 3.26 3.33
N ASN A 248 23.09 2.11 2.80
CA ASN A 248 24.01 2.03 1.67
C ASN A 248 23.60 1.03 0.59
N GLU A 249 22.43 0.42 0.72
CA GLU A 249 21.94 -0.64 -0.15
C GLU A 249 20.50 -0.33 -0.55
N PHE A 250 20.11 -0.69 -1.76
CA PHE A 250 18.70 -0.77 -2.13
C PHE A 250 18.34 -2.24 -2.30
N GLY A 251 17.07 -2.55 -2.22
CA GLY A 251 16.60 -3.91 -2.21
C GLY A 251 15.12 -3.99 -2.47
N ILE A 252 14.63 -5.21 -2.38
CA ILE A 252 13.21 -5.52 -2.35
C ILE A 252 12.95 -6.48 -1.19
N TYR A 253 11.88 -6.23 -0.45
CA TYR A 253 11.29 -7.26 0.38
C TYR A 253 10.46 -8.17 -0.51
N VAL A 254 10.59 -9.48 -0.29
CA VAL A 254 9.84 -10.51 -1.01
C VAL A 254 9.13 -11.37 0.03
N LEU A 255 7.81 -11.36 0.00
CA LEU A 255 6.94 -12.25 0.77
C LEU A 255 6.52 -13.38 -0.16
N PHE A 256 6.76 -14.61 0.26
CA PHE A 256 6.46 -15.80 -0.55
C PHE A 256 5.88 -16.92 0.28
N GLU A 257 5.18 -17.82 -0.40
CA GLU A 257 4.65 -19.06 0.18
C GLU A 257 5.53 -20.24 -0.23
N GLN A 258 5.83 -21.10 0.74
CA GLN A 258 6.52 -22.37 0.56
C GLN A 258 5.84 -23.43 1.44
N GLN A 259 5.26 -24.45 0.82
CA GLN A 259 4.59 -25.57 1.48
C GLN A 259 3.51 -25.14 2.48
N GLY A 260 2.75 -24.08 2.15
CA GLY A 260 1.68 -23.53 3.00
C GLY A 260 2.14 -22.55 4.08
N ALA A 261 3.45 -22.43 4.31
CA ALA A 261 4.06 -21.44 5.20
C ALA A 261 4.47 -20.18 4.43
N THR A 262 4.49 -19.05 5.10
CA THR A 262 4.87 -17.75 4.50
C THR A 262 6.19 -17.29 5.08
N GLU A 263 7.11 -16.91 4.21
CA GLU A 263 8.43 -16.39 4.58
C GLU A 263 8.66 -15.02 3.94
N CYS A 264 9.45 -14.20 4.61
CA CYS A 264 9.84 -12.88 4.10
C CYS A 264 11.36 -12.76 4.07
N VAL A 265 11.89 -12.35 2.94
CA VAL A 265 13.30 -12.03 2.75
C VAL A 265 13.46 -10.61 2.24
N ILE A 266 14.67 -10.07 2.39
CA ILE A 266 15.12 -8.88 1.68
C ILE A 266 16.25 -9.27 0.74
N ASP A 267 16.04 -9.06 -0.55
CA ASP A 267 17.07 -9.18 -1.57
C ASP A 267 17.70 -7.81 -1.81
N LEU A 268 19.02 -7.75 -1.69
CA LEU A 268 19.79 -6.53 -1.74
C LEU A 268 20.57 -6.43 -3.05
N PHE A 269 20.75 -5.19 -3.49
CA PHE A 269 21.45 -4.84 -4.70
C PHE A 269 22.56 -3.82 -4.38
N GLY A 270 23.70 -3.99 -5.02
CA GLY A 270 24.82 -3.07 -4.98
C GLY A 270 24.55 -1.82 -5.81
N LYS A 271 25.42 -0.81 -5.65
CA LYS A 271 25.33 0.47 -6.39
C LYS A 271 25.31 0.31 -7.92
N ASP A 272 25.77 -0.82 -8.43
CA ASP A 272 25.79 -1.17 -9.85
C ASP A 272 24.52 -1.90 -10.33
N GLY A 273 23.47 -2.00 -9.51
CA GLY A 273 22.24 -2.71 -9.88
C GLY A 273 22.29 -4.21 -9.63
N LYS A 274 23.46 -4.77 -9.33
CA LYS A 274 23.62 -6.22 -9.24
C LYS A 274 23.23 -6.73 -7.87
N TYR A 275 22.60 -7.91 -7.86
CA TYR A 275 22.30 -8.63 -6.63
C TYR A 275 23.58 -8.86 -5.81
N THR A 276 23.50 -8.57 -4.52
CA THR A 276 24.60 -8.74 -3.57
C THR A 276 24.32 -9.87 -2.60
N ASN A 277 23.17 -9.87 -1.93
CA ASN A 277 22.83 -10.85 -0.90
C ASN A 277 21.33 -10.90 -0.60
N THR A 278 20.87 -12.00 -0.02
CA THR A 278 19.55 -12.17 0.59
C THR A 278 19.70 -12.16 2.11
N ARG A 279 18.81 -11.49 2.84
CA ARG A 279 18.69 -11.62 4.31
C ARG A 279 17.29 -12.09 4.68
N LEU A 280 17.21 -13.02 5.63
CA LEU A 280 15.92 -13.47 6.17
C LEU A 280 15.35 -12.42 7.13
N VAL A 281 14.04 -12.16 7.03
CA VAL A 281 13.31 -11.37 8.03
C VAL A 281 12.77 -12.34 9.08
N LEU A 282 13.27 -12.24 10.31
CA LEU A 282 12.98 -13.19 11.40
C LEU A 282 11.62 -12.87 12.05
N ALA A 283 10.55 -13.17 11.32
CA ALA A 283 9.17 -12.86 11.67
C ALA A 283 8.39 -14.03 12.31
N GLU A 284 9.09 -15.06 12.80
CA GLU A 284 8.50 -16.26 13.42
C GLU A 284 7.46 -15.95 14.51
N LYS A 285 7.67 -14.86 15.27
CA LYS A 285 6.76 -14.41 16.32
C LYS A 285 5.40 -13.92 15.81
N CYS A 286 5.33 -13.50 14.55
CA CYS A 286 4.09 -13.05 13.91
C CYS A 286 3.24 -14.23 13.43
N GLY A 287 3.76 -15.46 13.37
CA GLY A 287 3.04 -16.57 12.74
C GLY A 287 3.01 -16.45 11.22
N LYS A 288 1.87 -16.77 10.58
CA LYS A 288 1.71 -16.70 9.13
C LYS A 288 1.49 -15.25 8.71
N ILE A 289 2.39 -14.72 7.91
CA ILE A 289 2.35 -13.36 7.36
C ILE A 289 1.38 -13.35 6.18
N THR A 290 0.39 -12.46 6.21
CA THR A 290 -0.62 -12.34 5.15
C THR A 290 -0.32 -11.22 4.18
N SER A 291 0.28 -10.12 4.66
CA SER A 291 0.64 -8.95 3.84
C SER A 291 1.87 -8.25 4.43
N MET A 292 2.51 -7.41 3.62
CA MET A 292 3.57 -6.53 4.10
C MET A 292 3.48 -5.12 3.52
N TYR A 293 4.02 -4.15 4.24
CA TYR A 293 4.05 -2.77 3.81
C TYR A 293 5.38 -2.11 4.16
N SER A 294 6.06 -1.60 3.13
CA SER A 294 7.28 -0.83 3.27
C SER A 294 6.97 0.63 3.57
N ASN A 295 7.56 1.18 4.63
CA ASN A 295 7.40 2.57 5.00
C ASN A 295 8.77 3.27 5.06
N ALA A 296 8.93 4.37 4.34
CA ALA A 296 10.11 5.21 4.47
C ALA A 296 10.06 5.95 5.81
N ASN A 297 11.12 5.85 6.60
CA ASN A 297 11.22 6.52 7.88
C ASN A 297 11.88 7.91 7.77
N ALA A 298 11.97 8.60 8.90
CA ALA A 298 12.56 9.94 8.97
C ALA A 298 14.03 10.02 8.47
N THR A 299 14.78 8.91 8.47
CA THR A 299 16.15 8.86 7.92
C THR A 299 16.20 8.36 6.48
N ARG A 300 15.06 8.28 5.80
CA ARG A 300 14.94 7.84 4.39
C ARG A 300 15.42 6.40 4.14
N VAL A 301 15.42 5.55 5.17
CA VAL A 301 15.51 4.09 5.00
C VAL A 301 14.12 3.49 5.15
N THR A 302 13.95 2.24 4.76
CA THR A 302 12.64 1.59 4.67
C THR A 302 12.46 0.57 5.78
N ASP A 303 11.54 0.84 6.69
CA ASP A 303 11.06 -0.14 7.66
C ASP A 303 9.92 -0.99 7.07
N LEU A 304 9.66 -2.14 7.70
CA LEU A 304 8.66 -3.09 7.23
C LEU A 304 7.58 -3.32 8.29
N PHE A 305 6.32 -3.16 7.89
CA PHE A 305 5.15 -3.58 8.65
C PHE A 305 4.62 -4.88 8.09
N LEU A 306 4.21 -5.80 8.97
CA LEU A 306 3.71 -7.12 8.63
C LEU A 306 2.30 -7.29 9.21
N ALA A 307 1.36 -7.75 8.38
CA ALA A 307 0.08 -8.27 8.85
C ALA A 307 0.19 -9.79 8.96
N SER A 308 -0.41 -10.37 10.01
CA SER A 308 -0.28 -11.80 10.28
C SER A 308 -1.45 -12.36 11.08
N ASP A 309 -1.50 -13.69 11.15
CA ASP A 309 -2.51 -14.42 11.92
C ASP A 309 -2.42 -14.24 13.44
N LYS A 310 -1.31 -13.71 13.98
CA LYS A 310 -1.11 -13.47 15.41
C LYS A 310 -0.98 -12.01 15.82
N GLY A 311 -1.09 -11.07 14.88
CA GLY A 311 -1.01 -9.64 15.17
C GLY A 311 -0.36 -8.85 14.05
N LEU A 312 0.26 -7.75 14.44
CA LEU A 312 1.07 -6.92 13.56
C LEU A 312 2.54 -7.01 13.96
N GLY A 313 3.41 -7.00 12.96
CA GLY A 313 4.86 -6.98 13.12
C GLY A 313 5.47 -5.68 12.61
N PHE A 314 6.54 -5.24 13.26
CA PHE A 314 7.38 -4.12 12.83
C PHE A 314 8.85 -4.54 12.78
N VAL A 315 9.49 -4.35 11.63
CA VAL A 315 10.93 -4.57 11.41
C VAL A 315 11.60 -3.21 11.32
N ASN A 316 12.47 -2.91 12.29
CA ASN A 316 13.32 -1.74 12.26
C ASN A 316 14.62 -2.07 11.50
N THR A 317 14.79 -1.49 10.33
CA THR A 317 15.88 -1.86 9.42
C THR A 317 17.17 -1.08 9.66
N GLN A 318 17.13 -0.11 10.58
CA GLN A 318 18.33 0.51 11.13
C GLN A 318 19.05 -0.39 12.15
N LYS A 319 18.39 -1.46 12.64
CA LYS A 319 19.04 -2.44 13.52
C LYS A 319 19.65 -3.55 12.67
N SER A 320 20.88 -3.93 13.01
CA SER A 320 21.65 -4.97 12.29
C SER A 320 21.00 -6.37 12.34
N ALA A 321 20.10 -6.61 13.29
CA ALA A 321 19.27 -7.80 13.35
C ALA A 321 17.83 -7.45 12.94
N SER A 322 17.31 -8.13 11.92
CA SER A 322 15.91 -8.06 11.45
C SER A 322 14.94 -8.74 12.41
N SER A 323 15.04 -8.46 13.71
CA SER A 323 14.10 -8.99 14.71
C SER A 323 12.81 -8.19 14.67
N VAL A 324 11.69 -8.92 14.67
CA VAL A 324 10.37 -8.29 14.59
C VAL A 324 9.86 -7.93 15.98
N GLN A 325 9.43 -6.68 16.14
CA GLN A 325 8.63 -6.22 17.26
C GLN A 325 7.15 -6.49 16.95
N THR A 326 6.48 -7.26 17.79
CA THR A 326 5.05 -7.55 17.68
C THR A 326 4.22 -6.51 18.43
N PHE A 327 3.04 -6.20 17.91
CA PHE A 327 2.03 -5.36 18.55
C PHE A 327 0.63 -5.75 18.07
N ALA A 328 -0.42 -5.32 18.77
CA ALA A 328 -1.79 -5.79 18.53
C ALA A 328 -1.86 -7.34 18.51
N GLU A 329 -1.22 -7.98 19.49
CA GLU A 329 -1.05 -9.44 19.54
C GLU A 329 -2.37 -10.19 19.77
N ASN A 330 -2.40 -11.47 19.34
CA ASN A 330 -3.55 -12.39 19.45
C ASN A 330 -4.77 -11.94 18.62
N VAL A 331 -4.51 -11.19 17.55
CA VAL A 331 -5.52 -10.68 16.63
C VAL A 331 -5.05 -10.94 15.22
N SER A 332 -5.88 -11.58 14.39
CA SER A 332 -5.52 -11.83 12.99
C SER A 332 -5.77 -10.60 12.13
N PHE A 333 -4.76 -10.19 11.37
CA PHE A 333 -4.83 -9.12 10.39
C PHE A 333 -4.47 -9.66 9.01
N LYS A 334 -5.30 -9.33 8.01
CA LYS A 334 -5.04 -9.68 6.61
C LYS A 334 -4.24 -8.61 5.88
N GLN A 335 -4.32 -7.34 6.31
CA GLN A 335 -3.66 -6.23 5.64
C GLN A 335 -3.17 -5.16 6.63
N VAL A 336 -2.02 -4.54 6.35
CA VAL A 336 -1.50 -3.36 7.06
C VAL A 336 -0.94 -2.34 6.07
N VAL A 337 -1.13 -1.06 6.37
CA VAL A 337 -0.51 0.07 5.67
C VAL A 337 -0.11 1.12 6.70
N ALA A 338 0.93 1.90 6.42
CA ALA A 338 1.45 2.88 7.38
C ALA A 338 2.05 4.11 6.70
N SER A 339 2.13 5.20 7.44
CA SER A 339 2.93 6.38 7.09
C SER A 339 3.64 6.89 8.34
N GLU A 340 4.84 7.42 8.18
CA GLU A 340 5.60 8.06 9.25
C GLU A 340 5.93 9.51 8.89
N ALA A 341 5.72 10.42 9.84
CA ALA A 341 6.08 11.83 9.70
C ALA A 341 6.79 12.34 10.95
N ILE A 342 7.66 13.34 10.78
CA ILE A 342 8.30 14.02 11.92
C ILE A 342 7.22 14.74 12.73
N ASP A 343 7.27 14.55 14.06
CA ASP A 343 6.32 15.18 14.96
C ASP A 343 6.75 16.62 15.28
N GLN A 344 6.16 17.58 14.56
CA GLN A 344 6.48 19.00 14.70
C GLN A 344 6.23 19.53 16.12
N ASP A 345 5.24 18.98 16.83
CA ASP A 345 4.91 19.38 18.21
C ASP A 345 5.99 18.97 19.21
N SER A 346 6.83 17.98 18.86
CA SER A 346 7.88 17.43 19.72
C SER A 346 9.25 18.10 19.55
N GLY A 347 9.33 19.18 18.75
CA GLY A 347 10.59 19.83 18.39
C GLY A 347 11.54 18.89 17.65
N ASP A 348 11.01 18.08 16.73
CA ASP A 348 11.76 17.14 15.89
C ASP A 348 12.59 16.11 16.71
N THR A 349 12.11 15.72 17.88
CA THR A 349 12.77 14.70 18.72
C THR A 349 12.21 13.29 18.53
N GLN A 350 11.05 13.20 17.88
CA GLN A 350 10.39 11.95 17.51
C GLN A 350 9.65 12.07 16.17
N SER A 351 9.26 10.92 15.64
CA SER A 351 8.30 10.80 14.54
C SER A 351 7.06 10.04 15.00
N LYS A 352 5.93 10.31 14.35
CA LYS A 352 4.63 9.66 14.56
C LYS A 352 4.35 8.71 13.41
N PHE A 353 3.89 7.51 13.74
CA PHE A 353 3.31 6.57 12.80
C PHE A 353 1.79 6.68 12.82
N THR A 354 1.22 6.73 11.63
CA THR A 354 -0.21 6.53 11.37
C THR A 354 -0.33 5.17 10.68
N ILE A 355 -0.94 4.21 11.34
CA ILE A 355 -1.05 2.82 10.86
C ILE A 355 -2.53 2.48 10.71
N PHE A 356 -2.89 1.91 9.56
CA PHE A 356 -4.20 1.34 9.31
C PHE A 356 -4.05 -0.15 9.04
N ALA A 357 -4.92 -0.96 9.63
CA ALA A 357 -4.88 -2.41 9.46
C ALA A 357 -6.28 -3.00 9.35
N VAL A 358 -6.43 -4.01 8.49
CA VAL A 358 -7.70 -4.72 8.30
C VAL A 358 -7.59 -6.11 8.92
N ARG A 359 -8.50 -6.42 9.84
CA ARG A 359 -8.65 -7.77 10.40
C ARG A 359 -9.23 -8.74 9.40
N ASP A 360 -9.08 -10.04 9.67
CA ASP A 360 -9.72 -11.11 8.89
C ASP A 360 -11.25 -10.98 8.86
N GLN A 361 -11.85 -10.41 9.91
CA GLN A 361 -13.29 -10.14 10.00
C GLN A 361 -13.73 -8.85 9.28
N ASN A 362 -12.91 -8.30 8.37
CA ASN A 362 -13.19 -7.08 7.62
C ASN A 362 -13.36 -5.83 8.52
N GLU A 363 -12.64 -5.78 9.63
CA GLU A 363 -12.64 -4.64 10.55
C GLU A 363 -11.40 -3.76 10.31
N LEU A 364 -11.59 -2.47 10.04
CA LEU A 364 -10.51 -1.51 9.88
C LEU A 364 -10.16 -0.89 11.24
N HIS A 365 -8.90 -0.98 11.61
CA HIS A 365 -8.33 -0.40 12.82
C HIS A 365 -7.39 0.74 12.49
N TYR A 366 -7.36 1.72 13.39
CA TYR A 366 -6.38 2.79 13.42
C TYR A 366 -5.45 2.58 14.62
N ILE A 367 -4.16 2.64 14.36
CA ILE A 367 -3.11 2.42 15.35
C ILE A 367 -2.13 3.59 15.25
N GLN A 368 -1.80 4.16 16.40
CA GLN A 368 -0.78 5.20 16.49
C GLN A 368 0.54 4.57 16.91
N GLY A 369 1.62 5.13 16.42
CA GLY A 369 2.94 4.79 16.93
C GLY A 369 3.81 6.02 17.08
N ILE A 370 4.87 5.88 17.88
CA ILE A 370 5.91 6.91 18.04
C ILE A 370 7.27 6.23 17.92
N ARG A 371 8.19 6.84 17.19
CA ARG A 371 9.63 6.52 17.21
C ARG A 371 10.39 7.67 17.84
N THR A 372 11.03 7.42 18.98
CA THR A 372 11.96 8.40 19.57
C THR A 372 13.31 8.34 18.85
N PHE A 373 13.84 9.46 18.37
CA PHE A 373 15.15 9.47 17.70
C PHE A 373 16.26 9.10 18.67
N LYS A 374 16.14 9.56 19.92
CA LYS A 374 17.00 9.09 21.02
C LYS A 374 16.68 7.63 21.33
N GLY A 375 17.65 6.75 21.07
CA GLY A 375 17.55 5.31 21.38
C GLY A 375 16.73 4.49 20.37
N ASN A 376 16.16 5.12 19.33
CA ASN A 376 15.39 4.46 18.28
C ASN A 376 14.36 3.46 18.84
N LYS A 377 13.55 3.95 19.79
CA LYS A 377 12.53 3.15 20.48
C LYS A 377 11.18 3.39 19.82
N MET A 378 10.47 2.30 19.53
CA MET A 378 9.13 2.33 18.95
C MET A 378 8.10 1.91 19.98
N VAL A 379 7.04 2.69 20.09
CA VAL A 379 5.87 2.42 20.93
C VAL A 379 4.64 2.48 20.04
N PHE A 380 3.73 1.52 20.18
CA PHE A 380 2.49 1.44 19.42
C PHE A 380 1.31 1.39 20.37
N GLU A 381 0.28 2.18 20.06
CA GLU A 381 -0.94 2.30 20.84
C GLU A 381 -2.14 1.98 19.93
N ASN A 382 -2.96 1.03 20.37
CA ASN A 382 -4.15 0.58 19.67
C ASN A 382 -5.32 0.63 20.64
N SER A 383 -6.42 1.27 20.22
CA SER A 383 -7.66 1.29 21.00
C SER A 383 -8.32 -0.09 21.12
N GLY A 384 -7.96 -1.01 20.22
CA GLY A 384 -8.58 -2.34 20.07
C GLY A 384 -9.96 -2.30 19.40
N LEU A 385 -10.50 -1.11 19.14
CA LEU A 385 -11.81 -0.91 18.55
C LEU A 385 -11.68 -0.60 17.05
N PRO A 386 -12.54 -1.18 16.19
CA PRO A 386 -12.53 -0.85 14.79
C PRO A 386 -13.11 0.56 14.54
N ILE A 387 -12.50 1.29 13.61
CA ILE A 387 -13.01 2.58 13.14
C ILE A 387 -14.02 2.43 11.99
N ARG A 388 -13.99 1.30 11.27
CA ARG A 388 -14.97 0.89 10.24
C ARG A 388 -15.05 -0.63 10.18
N THR A 389 -16.17 -1.14 9.66
CA THR A 389 -16.43 -2.56 9.46
C THR A 389 -16.75 -2.84 7.99
N SER A 390 -16.79 -4.13 7.61
CA SER A 390 -17.05 -4.56 6.24
C SER A 390 -16.03 -4.01 5.23
N ILE A 391 -14.77 -3.82 5.66
CA ILE A 391 -13.66 -3.36 4.84
C ILE A 391 -12.92 -4.55 4.23
N GLN A 392 -12.90 -4.61 2.90
CA GLN A 392 -12.22 -5.67 2.17
C GLN A 392 -10.73 -5.39 2.03
N GLN A 393 -10.39 -4.15 1.69
CA GLN A 393 -9.03 -3.76 1.36
C GLN A 393 -8.80 -2.27 1.60
N ILE A 394 -7.55 -1.92 1.88
CA ILE A 394 -7.10 -0.54 2.07
C ILE A 394 -5.88 -0.20 1.22
N SER A 395 -5.68 1.09 0.98
CA SER A 395 -4.44 1.69 0.47
C SER A 395 -4.21 2.99 1.22
N CYS A 396 -2.97 3.39 1.42
CA CYS A 396 -2.67 4.68 2.04
C CYS A 396 -1.56 5.42 1.32
N GLN A 397 -1.60 6.74 1.41
CA GLN A 397 -0.56 7.64 0.96
C GLN A 397 -0.40 8.78 1.97
N PHE A 398 0.81 9.30 2.11
CA PHE A 398 1.01 10.59 2.75
C PHE A 398 0.92 11.71 1.71
N ASN A 399 0.00 12.65 1.91
CA ASN A 399 -0.15 13.82 1.09
C ASN A 399 0.61 14.99 1.72
N ALA A 400 1.75 15.35 1.12
CA ALA A 400 2.60 16.43 1.60
C ALA A 400 1.96 17.82 1.49
N GLN A 401 1.03 18.04 0.54
CA GLN A 401 0.37 19.34 0.37
C GLN A 401 -0.63 19.61 1.50
N THR A 402 -1.32 18.58 1.97
CA THR A 402 -2.26 18.67 3.10
C THR A 402 -1.63 18.30 4.43
N ASN A 403 -0.38 17.80 4.41
CA ASN A 403 0.34 17.26 5.56
C ASN A 403 -0.48 16.19 6.30
N ALA A 404 -1.15 15.32 5.56
CA ALA A 404 -2.09 14.34 6.09
C ALA A 404 -1.88 12.95 5.48
N SER A 405 -2.18 11.91 6.27
CA SER A 405 -2.28 10.54 5.77
C SER A 405 -3.67 10.31 5.18
N GLU A 406 -3.73 9.99 3.90
CA GLU A 406 -4.95 9.65 3.19
C GLU A 406 -5.09 8.13 3.15
N VAL A 407 -6.25 7.62 3.56
CA VAL A 407 -6.58 6.21 3.49
C VAL A 407 -7.77 6.01 2.56
N LEU A 408 -7.56 5.16 1.56
CA LEU A 408 -8.59 4.64 0.68
C LEU A 408 -8.99 3.26 1.17
N TYR A 409 -10.29 2.96 1.18
CA TYR A 409 -10.79 1.63 1.49
C TYR A 409 -11.88 1.19 0.51
N LEU A 410 -12.00 -0.13 0.32
CA LEU A 410 -13.14 -0.76 -0.34
C LEU A 410 -14.00 -1.47 0.69
N ASP A 411 -15.32 -1.28 0.62
CA ASP A 411 -16.29 -1.96 1.46
C ASP A 411 -16.98 -3.13 0.76
N GLU A 412 -17.60 -4.04 1.54
CA GLU A 412 -18.39 -5.16 1.00
C GLU A 412 -19.73 -4.71 0.40
N GLN A 413 -20.25 -3.55 0.81
CA GLN A 413 -21.59 -3.09 0.43
C GLN A 413 -21.64 -2.59 -1.02
N GLY A 414 -20.52 -2.11 -1.56
CA GLY A 414 -20.38 -1.78 -2.99
C GLY A 414 -20.58 -2.98 -3.93
N ALA A 415 -20.37 -4.22 -3.46
CA ALA A 415 -20.61 -5.43 -4.25
C ALA A 415 -22.09 -5.87 -4.28
N ALA A 416 -22.92 -5.35 -3.38
CA ALA A 416 -24.33 -5.75 -3.19
C ALA A 416 -25.34 -4.89 -3.98
N LEU A 417 -24.91 -3.78 -4.57
CA LEU A 417 -25.72 -2.98 -5.50
C LEU A 417 -25.64 -3.58 -6.92
N LYS A 418 -26.26 -4.75 -7.11
CA LYS A 418 -26.54 -5.33 -8.44
C LYS A 418 -28.01 -5.16 -8.81
#